data_AF-A6GXS2-F1
#
_entry.id   AF-A6GXS2-F1
#
_cell.length_a   1.000
_cell.length_b   1.000
_cell.length_c   1.000
_cell.angle_alpha   90.00
_cell.angle_beta   90.00
_cell.angle_gamma   90.00
#
_symmetry.space_group_name_H-M   'P 1'
#
loop_
_entity.id
_entity.type
_entity.pdbx_description
1 polymer ?
#
loop_
_entity_poly.entity_id
_entity_poly.type
_entity_poly.pdbx_seq_one_letter_code
_entity_poly.pdbx_strand_id
1 'polypeptide(L)'
;MSEVVLFNSLMLSDEQFDTIASLASLNYSEAQMAIYLELDYLAFEKSRKAANSKIQFYITKGKLESKFLVNEKLLVNAKAGNITAAQEYKKATDANDVEEIKRKILYHED
;
A
#
# COMPACT_ATOMS: atom_id res chain seq x y z
N MET A 1 -32.83 15.82 -21.45
CA MET A 1 -31.93 16.42 -20.46
C MET A 1 -30.69 15.53 -20.40
N SER A 2 -29.60 15.96 -21.03
CA SER A 2 -28.35 15.19 -21.11
C SER A 2 -27.46 15.47 -19.90
N GLU A 3 -26.99 14.38 -19.29
CA GLU A 3 -25.81 14.22 -18.43
C GLU A 3 -25.09 15.48 -17.92
N VAL A 4 -25.17 15.68 -16.60
CA VAL A 4 -24.12 16.39 -15.85
C VAL A 4 -23.15 15.32 -15.36
N VAL A 5 -22.08 15.05 -16.14
CA VAL A 5 -20.96 14.26 -15.62
C VAL A 5 -19.89 15.22 -15.12
N LEU A 6 -19.95 15.55 -13.83
CA LEU A 6 -18.87 16.25 -13.13
C LEU A 6 -17.72 15.26 -12.92
N PHE A 7 -16.79 15.21 -13.87
CA PHE A 7 -15.50 14.53 -13.68
C PHE A 7 -14.49 15.50 -13.07
N ASN A 8 -14.65 15.82 -11.78
CA ASN A 8 -13.57 16.46 -11.05
C ASN A 8 -12.49 15.41 -10.78
N SER A 9 -11.36 15.55 -11.47
CA SER A 9 -10.11 14.91 -11.05
C SER A 9 -9.77 15.46 -9.67
N LEU A 10 -9.66 14.59 -8.68
CA LEU A 10 -9.35 14.96 -7.31
C LEU A 10 -7.92 15.53 -7.28
N MET A 11 -7.79 16.83 -6.99
CA MET A 11 -6.48 17.50 -6.88
C MET A 11 -6.03 17.47 -5.43
N LEU A 12 -4.92 16.79 -5.17
CA LEU A 12 -4.32 16.67 -3.84
C LEU A 12 -2.96 17.37 -3.81
N SER A 13 -2.64 17.98 -2.68
CA SER A 13 -1.30 18.50 -2.41
C SER A 13 -0.30 17.36 -2.16
N ASP A 14 1.00 17.65 -2.27
CA ASP A 14 2.04 16.66 -1.92
C ASP A 14 1.96 16.23 -0.44
N GLU A 15 1.62 17.14 0.47
CA GLU A 15 1.38 16.81 1.89
C GLU A 15 0.22 15.82 2.08
N GLN A 16 -0.86 15.96 1.30
CA GLN A 16 -1.97 15.00 1.34
C GLN A 16 -1.54 13.64 0.79
N PHE A 17 -0.67 13.58 -0.22
CA PHE A 17 -0.10 12.32 -0.69
C PHE A 17 0.80 11.66 0.36
N ASP A 18 1.64 12.42 1.06
CA ASP A 18 2.46 11.91 2.16
C ASP A 18 1.59 11.40 3.32
N THR A 19 0.47 12.08 3.59
CA THR A 19 -0.53 11.63 4.55
C THR A 19 -1.17 10.31 4.12
N ILE A 20 -1.51 10.15 2.83
CA ILE A 20 -2.01 8.87 2.29
C ILE A 20 -1.00 7.74 2.50
N ALA A 21 0.29 7.97 2.21
CA ALA A 21 1.32 6.96 2.43
C ALA A 21 1.46 6.61 3.92
N SER A 22 1.40 7.61 4.81
CA SER A 22 1.46 7.41 6.27
C SER A 22 0.28 6.59 6.79
N LEU A 23 -0.94 6.88 6.32
CA LEU A 23 -2.13 6.11 6.70
C LEU A 23 -2.08 4.69 6.13
N ALA A 24 -1.59 4.52 4.90
CA ALA A 24 -1.43 3.22 4.28
C ALA A 24 -0.39 2.34 5.01
N SER A 25 0.70 2.94 5.50
CA SER A 25 1.73 2.23 6.27
C SER A 25 1.21 1.70 7.60
N LEU A 26 0.17 2.35 8.14
CA LEU A 26 -0.57 1.97 9.35
C LEU A 26 -1.79 1.08 9.07
N ASN A 27 -1.96 0.59 7.83
CA ASN A 27 -3.07 -0.28 7.40
C ASN A 27 -4.47 0.33 7.48
N TYR A 28 -4.59 1.67 7.41
CA TYR A 28 -5.91 2.29 7.23
C TYR A 28 -6.53 1.88 5.89
N SER A 29 -7.85 1.77 5.85
CA SER A 29 -8.61 1.49 4.63
C SER A 29 -8.80 2.73 3.77
N GLU A 30 -9.12 2.57 2.49
CA GLU A 30 -9.39 3.67 1.56
C GLU A 30 -10.50 4.60 2.07
N ALA A 31 -11.55 4.03 2.68
CA ALA A 31 -12.63 4.80 3.29
C ALA A 31 -12.16 5.62 4.48
N GLN A 32 -11.32 5.04 5.34
CA GLN A 32 -10.76 5.77 6.49
C GLN A 32 -9.80 6.88 6.04
N MET A 33 -9.02 6.65 4.98
CA MET A 33 -8.15 7.68 4.40
C MET A 33 -8.96 8.85 3.84
N ALA A 34 -10.03 8.55 3.10
CA ALA A 34 -10.92 9.59 2.57
C ALA A 34 -11.55 10.41 3.70
N ILE A 35 -12.03 9.77 4.76
CA ILE A 35 -12.57 10.45 5.96
C ILE A 35 -11.50 11.34 6.61
N TYR A 36 -10.29 10.83 6.82
CA TYR A 36 -9.22 11.57 7.49
C TYR A 36 -8.79 12.82 6.70
N LEU A 37 -8.81 12.73 5.38
CA LEU A 37 -8.45 13.84 4.48
C LEU A 37 -9.63 14.74 4.12
N GLU A 38 -10.82 14.48 4.69
CA GLU A 38 -12.06 15.20 4.42
C GLU A 38 -12.46 15.18 2.93
N LEU A 39 -12.25 14.04 2.28
CA LEU A 39 -12.52 13.81 0.86
C LEU A 39 -13.79 12.98 0.67
N ASP A 40 -14.52 13.24 -0.41
CA ASP A 40 -15.59 12.34 -0.86
C ASP A 40 -15.01 10.98 -1.24
N TYR A 41 -15.56 9.92 -0.64
CA TYR A 41 -15.05 8.56 -0.84
C TYR A 41 -15.19 8.07 -2.28
N LEU A 42 -16.29 8.39 -2.97
CA LEU A 42 -16.50 7.94 -4.35
C LEU A 42 -15.49 8.62 -5.29
N ALA A 43 -15.23 9.91 -5.09
CA ALA A 43 -14.21 10.63 -5.83
C ALA A 43 -12.79 10.11 -5.55
N PHE A 44 -12.49 9.78 -4.29
CA PHE A 44 -11.22 9.18 -3.89
C PHE A 44 -11.01 7.80 -4.53
N GLU A 45 -12.00 6.91 -4.43
CA GLU A 45 -11.94 5.55 -4.98
C GLU A 45 -11.77 5.58 -6.50
N LYS A 46 -12.51 6.44 -7.18
CA LYS A 46 -12.41 6.61 -8.64
C LYS A 46 -11.02 7.11 -9.05
N SER A 47 -10.51 8.12 -8.35
CA SER A 47 -9.17 8.65 -8.59
C SER A 47 -8.09 7.61 -8.30
N ARG A 48 -8.29 6.77 -7.27
CA ARG A 48 -7.41 5.66 -6.95
C ARG A 48 -7.37 4.60 -8.06
N LYS A 49 -8.52 4.23 -8.63
CA LYS A 49 -8.65 3.18 -9.66
C LYS A 49 -8.17 3.59 -11.06
N ALA A 50 -7.81 4.86 -11.26
CA ALA A 50 -7.27 5.32 -12.54
C ALA A 50 -5.94 4.61 -12.89
N ALA A 51 -5.72 4.34 -14.18
CA ALA A 51 -4.57 3.55 -14.68
C ALA A 51 -3.19 4.11 -14.28
N ASN A 52 -3.08 5.40 -13.96
CA ASN A 52 -1.87 6.08 -13.49
C ASN A 52 -2.13 6.87 -12.19
N SER A 53 -2.78 6.21 -11.24
CA SER A 53 -3.21 6.85 -10.01
C SER A 53 -2.03 7.16 -9.08
N LYS A 54 -1.76 8.45 -8.88
CA LYS A 54 -0.81 8.92 -7.85
C LYS A 54 -1.27 8.50 -6.45
N ILE A 55 -2.58 8.46 -6.17
CA ILE A 55 -3.13 7.95 -4.92
C ILE A 55 -2.72 6.49 -4.71
N GLN A 56 -2.94 5.63 -5.71
CA GLN A 56 -2.58 4.21 -5.63
C GLN A 56 -1.07 4.02 -5.45
N PHE A 57 -0.26 4.84 -6.14
CA PHE A 57 1.19 4.82 -5.97
C PHE A 57 1.59 5.09 -4.51
N TYR A 58 1.05 6.14 -3.86
CA TYR A 58 1.37 6.47 -2.47
C TYR A 58 0.82 5.44 -1.47
N ILE A 59 -0.36 4.87 -1.72
CA ILE A 59 -0.89 3.75 -0.92
C ILE A 59 0.07 2.55 -0.98
N THR A 60 0.49 2.16 -2.19
CA THR A 60 1.42 1.05 -2.38
C THR A 60 2.77 1.36 -1.73
N LYS A 61 3.31 2.58 -1.92
CA LYS A 61 4.55 3.05 -1.30
C LYS A 61 4.49 2.92 0.23
N GLY A 62 3.45 3.45 0.88
CA GLY A 62 3.31 3.38 2.33
C GLY A 62 3.24 1.96 2.89
N LYS A 63 2.51 1.07 2.21
CA LYS A 63 2.46 -0.36 2.58
C LYS A 63 3.82 -1.04 2.45
N LEU A 64 4.56 -0.76 1.38
CA LEU A 64 5.91 -1.30 1.17
C LEU A 64 6.89 -0.79 2.21
N GLU A 65 6.82 0.49 2.57
CA GLU A 65 7.67 1.11 3.59
C GLU A 65 7.46 0.49 4.97
N SER A 66 6.20 0.29 5.39
CA SER A 66 5.88 -0.42 6.63
C SER A 66 6.46 -1.83 6.65
N LYS A 67 6.28 -2.58 5.56
CA LYS A 67 6.82 -3.94 5.42
C LYS A 67 8.35 -3.96 5.47
N PHE A 68 9.00 -2.99 4.82
CA PHE A 68 10.45 -2.84 4.85
C PHE A 68 10.96 -2.63 6.28
N LEU A 69 10.40 -1.66 7.01
CA LEU A 69 10.83 -1.31 8.36
C LEU A 69 10.66 -2.49 9.35
N VAL A 70 9.57 -3.26 9.21
CA VAL A 70 9.35 -4.47 10.02
C VAL A 70 10.40 -5.53 9.69
N ASN A 71 10.61 -5.83 8.41
CA ASN A 71 11.56 -6.85 7.98
C ASN A 71 13.00 -6.49 8.33
N GLU A 72 13.38 -5.22 8.21
CA GLU A 72 14.69 -4.71 8.61
C GLU A 72 14.93 -4.96 10.11
N LYS A 73 13.98 -4.58 10.97
CA LYS A 73 14.07 -4.81 12.42
C LYS A 73 14.16 -6.30 12.76
N LEU A 74 13.36 -7.14 12.10
CA LEU A 74 13.43 -8.59 12.28
C LEU A 74 14.81 -9.13 11.90
N LEU A 75 15.37 -8.68 10.78
CA LEU A 75 16.70 -9.10 10.33
C LEU A 75 17.81 -8.66 11.30
N VAL A 76 17.77 -7.42 11.78
CA VAL A 76 18.73 -6.91 12.77
C VAL A 76 18.67 -7.75 14.04
N ASN A 77 17.47 -8.03 14.56
CA ASN A 77 17.28 -8.84 15.76
C ASN A 77 17.70 -10.31 15.54
N ALA A 78 17.44 -10.88 14.36
CA ALA A 78 17.86 -12.23 14.00
C ALA A 78 19.40 -12.34 13.98
N LYS A 79 20.10 -11.35 13.40
CA LYS A 79 21.56 -11.27 13.40
C LYS A 79 22.15 -11.13 14.81
N ALA A 80 21.42 -10.51 15.73
CA ALA A 80 21.77 -10.42 17.14
C ALA A 80 21.50 -11.72 17.94
N GLY A 81 21.02 -12.79 17.29
CA GLY A 81 20.79 -14.09 17.92
C GLY A 81 19.37 -14.30 18.48
N ASN A 82 18.42 -13.40 18.18
CA ASN A 82 17.02 -13.61 18.57
C ASN A 82 16.36 -14.66 17.66
N ILE A 83 16.18 -15.88 18.19
CA ILE A 83 15.62 -17.03 17.46
C ILE A 83 14.19 -16.74 16.98
N THR A 84 13.37 -16.08 17.78
CA THR A 84 11.99 -15.73 17.40
C THR A 84 11.99 -14.75 16.22
N ALA A 85 12.88 -13.75 16.22
CA ALA A 85 13.01 -12.82 15.10
C ALA A 85 13.47 -13.52 13.82
N ALA A 86 14.39 -14.49 13.93
CA ALA A 86 14.82 -15.30 12.79
C ALA A 86 13.69 -16.17 12.22
N GLN A 87 12.83 -16.74 13.08
CA GLN A 87 11.67 -17.52 12.67
C GLN A 87 10.64 -16.65 11.94
N GLU A 88 10.31 -15.47 12.49
CA GLU A 88 9.38 -14.54 11.83
C GLU A 88 9.94 -14.00 10.51
N TYR A 89 11.24 -13.70 10.44
CA TYR A 89 11.89 -13.31 9.19
C TYR A 89 11.83 -14.43 8.13
N LYS A 90 12.07 -15.68 8.53
CA LYS A 90 11.94 -16.83 7.63
C LYS A 90 10.50 -16.97 7.10
N LYS A 91 9.49 -16.89 7.96
CA LYS A 91 8.07 -16.92 7.55
C LYS A 91 7.74 -15.81 6.55
N ALA A 92 8.24 -14.60 6.78
CA ALA A 92 8.04 -13.48 5.87
C ALA A 92 8.71 -13.71 4.50
N THR A 93 9.87 -14.36 4.48
CA THR A 93 10.58 -14.76 3.25
C THR A 93 9.79 -15.84 2.50
N ASP A 94 9.42 -16.93 3.19
CA ASP A 94 8.66 -18.03 2.61
C ASP A 94 7.32 -17.54 2.01
N ALA A 95 6.64 -16.59 2.67
CA ALA A 95 5.42 -15.99 2.14
C ALA A 95 5.66 -15.20 0.83
N ASN A 96 6.78 -14.48 0.71
CA ASN A 96 7.11 -13.77 -0.52
C ASN A 96 7.41 -14.74 -1.67
N ASP A 97 8.14 -15.82 -1.38
CA ASP A 97 8.47 -16.85 -2.37
C ASP A 97 7.21 -17.52 -2.91
N VAL A 98 6.25 -17.83 -2.02
CA VAL A 98 4.94 -18.37 -2.42
C VAL A 98 4.19 -17.39 -3.33
N GLU A 99 4.17 -16.10 -3.01
CA GLU A 99 3.52 -15.09 -3.87
C GLU A 99 4.25 -14.93 -5.22
N GLU A 100 5.58 -15.06 -5.25
CA GLU A 100 6.35 -15.05 -6.50
C GLU A 100 6.04 -16.29 -7.36
N ILE A 101 6.00 -17.47 -6.76
CA ILE A 101 5.63 -18.71 -7.43
C ILE A 101 4.21 -18.61 -8.00
N LYS A 102 3.27 -18.06 -7.24
CA LYS A 102 1.90 -17.80 -7.73
C LYS A 102 1.91 -16.86 -8.94
N ARG A 103 2.69 -15.78 -8.92
CA ARG A 103 2.79 -14.87 -10.08
C ARG A 103 3.27 -15.59 -11.34
N LYS A 104 4.34 -16.38 -11.21
CA LYS A 104 4.91 -17.15 -12.34
C LYS A 104 3.92 -18.20 -12.89
N ILE A 105 3.29 -18.98 -12.02
CA ILE A 105 2.44 -20.12 -12.44
C ILE A 105 1.04 -19.68 -12.85
N LEU A 106 0.40 -18.80 -12.07
CA LEU A 106 -1.00 -18.44 -12.28
C LEU A 106 -1.16 -17.33 -13.34
N TYR A 107 -0.24 -16.36 -13.36
CA TYR A 107 -0.36 -15.18 -14.21
C TYR A 107 0.63 -15.16 -15.38
N HIS A 108 1.57 -16.11 -15.45
CA HIS A 108 2.61 -16.16 -16.49
C HIS A 108 3.40 -14.84 -16.60
N GLU A 109 3.58 -14.16 -15.46
CA GLU A 109 4.40 -12.95 -15.34
C GLU A 109 5.84 -13.37 -15.01
N ASP A 110 6.79 -13.01 -15.88
CA ASP A 110 8.23 -13.23 -15.71
C ASP A 110 8.93 -12.09 -14.94
#